data_AF-A0A662PV90-F1
#
_entry.id   AF-A0A662PV90-F1
#
_cell.length_a   1.000
_cell.length_b   1.000
_cell.length_c   1.000
_cell.angle_alpha   90.00
_cell.angle_beta   90.00
_cell.angle_gamma   90.00
#
_symmetry.space_group_name_H-M   'P 1'
#
loop_
_entity.id
_entity.type
_entity.pdbx_description
1 polymer ?
#
loop_
_entity_poly.entity_id
_entity_poly.type
_entity_poly.pdbx_seq_one_letter_code
_entity_poly.pdbx_strand_id
1 'polypeptide(L)'
;YLTALLFDPLTAAFAGGVGSALADIALGYLIYAPATLMIKAVEGAVASKLAEKIKARGEHILLPMALLVVAGYFTLILIIGYTLFAGEVEFTLANLFVVKGFLSPAAWIPIAFAAITIPLYLTLRRSGEGLLIAALLLAGLIMISGYFIYEQLILGYYAVAEVPVNLGQAVLGTAIAVPLYKAVQKVKGRWRF
;
A
#
# COMPACT_ATOMS: atom_id res chain seq x y z
N TYR A 1 4.80 -6.19 -1.66
CA TYR A 1 5.92 -5.23 -1.61
C TYR A 1 7.26 -5.80 -1.14
N LEU A 2 7.35 -6.54 -0.03
CA LEU A 2 8.64 -7.10 0.40
C LEU A 2 9.29 -7.96 -0.70
N THR A 3 8.49 -8.81 -1.36
CA THR A 3 8.90 -9.58 -2.53
C THR A 3 9.44 -8.70 -3.65
N ALA A 4 8.73 -7.60 -3.97
CA ALA A 4 9.17 -6.63 -4.97
C ALA A 4 10.51 -5.94 -4.65
N LEU A 5 10.83 -5.75 -3.36
CA LEU A 5 12.13 -5.19 -2.97
C LEU A 5 13.27 -6.21 -3.03
N LEU A 6 12.95 -7.50 -2.84
CA LEU A 6 13.90 -8.60 -2.73
C LEU A 6 14.20 -9.31 -4.06
N PHE A 7 13.25 -9.32 -4.99
CA PHE A 7 13.27 -10.12 -6.20
C PHE A 7 12.94 -9.28 -7.45
N ASP A 8 13.18 -9.89 -8.61
CA ASP A 8 12.94 -9.33 -9.93
C ASP A 8 11.43 -9.13 -10.22
N PRO A 9 11.07 -8.34 -11.26
CA PRO A 9 9.68 -8.02 -11.55
C PRO A 9 8.78 -9.21 -11.81
N LEU A 10 9.29 -10.29 -12.44
CA LEU A 10 8.47 -11.45 -12.76
C LEU A 10 8.13 -12.23 -11.49
N THR A 11 9.12 -12.47 -10.63
CA THR A 11 8.90 -13.12 -9.33
C THR A 11 7.97 -12.28 -8.44
N ALA A 12 8.14 -10.96 -8.44
CA ALA A 12 7.29 -10.05 -7.69
C ALA A 12 5.84 -10.04 -8.21
N ALA A 13 5.65 -10.07 -9.54
CA ALA A 13 4.33 -10.17 -10.17
C ALA A 13 3.63 -11.47 -9.82
N PHE A 14 4.33 -12.60 -9.94
CA PHE A 14 3.77 -13.90 -9.64
C PHE A 14 3.37 -14.00 -8.16
N ALA A 15 4.29 -13.64 -7.25
CA ALA A 15 4.04 -13.71 -5.82
C ALA A 15 2.92 -12.75 -5.37
N GLY A 16 2.85 -11.55 -5.95
CA GLY A 16 1.79 -10.57 -5.68
C GLY A 16 0.44 -11.04 -6.21
N GLY A 17 0.36 -11.35 -7.50
CA GLY A 17 -0.87 -11.77 -8.17
C GLY A 17 -1.44 -13.07 -7.63
N VAL A 18 -0.67 -14.15 -7.72
CA VAL A 18 -1.15 -15.49 -7.33
C VAL A 18 -1.36 -15.57 -5.83
N GLY A 19 -0.44 -15.03 -5.03
CA GLY A 19 -0.56 -15.03 -3.58
C GLY A 19 -1.83 -14.32 -3.09
N SER A 20 -2.12 -13.12 -3.63
CA SER A 20 -3.33 -12.39 -3.25
C SER A 20 -4.61 -13.04 -3.80
N ALA A 21 -4.63 -13.55 -5.03
CA ALA A 21 -5.81 -14.22 -5.57
C ALA A 21 -6.16 -15.50 -4.81
N LEU A 22 -5.15 -16.26 -4.36
CA LEU A 22 -5.36 -17.42 -3.49
C LEU A 22 -5.90 -17.01 -2.12
N ALA A 23 -5.46 -15.86 -1.57
CA ALA A 23 -6.01 -15.34 -0.32
C ALA A 23 -7.50 -14.98 -0.47
N ASP A 24 -7.89 -14.36 -1.58
CA ASP A 24 -9.31 -14.09 -1.87
C ASP A 24 -10.14 -15.37 -1.94
N ILE A 25 -9.63 -16.41 -2.62
CA ILE A 25 -10.30 -17.71 -2.69
C ILE A 25 -10.43 -18.33 -1.29
N ALA A 26 -9.35 -18.33 -0.51
CA ALA A 26 -9.31 -18.95 0.82
C ALA A 26 -10.22 -18.24 1.83
N LEU A 27 -10.38 -16.91 1.71
CA LEU A 27 -11.19 -16.08 2.59
C LEU A 27 -12.64 -15.93 2.10
N GLY A 28 -13.01 -16.54 0.97
CA GLY A 28 -14.38 -16.52 0.44
C GLY A 28 -14.71 -15.33 -0.47
N TYR A 29 -13.74 -14.48 -0.80
CA TYR A 29 -13.86 -13.33 -1.69
C TYR A 29 -13.65 -13.70 -3.17
N LEU A 30 -14.22 -14.84 -3.62
CA LEU A 30 -13.94 -15.43 -4.94
C LEU A 30 -14.20 -14.48 -6.12
N ILE A 31 -15.19 -13.59 -5.97
CA ILE A 31 -15.53 -12.62 -7.02
C ILE A 31 -14.35 -11.68 -7.32
N TYR A 32 -13.51 -11.37 -6.34
CA TYR A 32 -12.35 -10.48 -6.51
C TYR A 32 -11.13 -11.21 -7.09
N ALA A 33 -11.03 -12.53 -6.91
CA ALA A 33 -9.81 -13.29 -7.22
C ALA A 33 -9.26 -13.10 -8.66
N PRO A 34 -10.08 -13.09 -9.73
CA PRO A 34 -9.58 -12.87 -11.09
C PRO A 34 -8.98 -11.46 -11.29
N ALA A 35 -9.62 -10.45 -10.71
CA ALA A 35 -9.15 -9.08 -10.79
C ALA A 35 -7.90 -8.88 -9.92
N THR A 36 -7.92 -9.39 -8.69
CA THR A 36 -6.79 -9.39 -7.76
C THR A 36 -5.55 -9.99 -8.39
N LEU A 37 -5.66 -11.12 -9.09
CA LEU A 37 -4.55 -11.75 -9.79
C LEU A 37 -3.84 -10.75 -10.72
N MET A 38 -4.61 -10.08 -11.56
CA MET A 38 -4.08 -9.13 -12.55
C MET A 38 -3.55 -7.87 -11.89
N ILE A 39 -4.35 -7.25 -11.01
CA ILE A 39 -4.04 -5.99 -10.34
C ILE A 39 -2.76 -6.13 -9.50
N LYS A 40 -2.68 -7.17 -8.65
CA LYS A 40 -1.53 -7.40 -7.77
C LYS A 40 -0.30 -7.87 -8.53
N ALA A 41 -0.46 -8.59 -9.65
CA ALA A 41 0.66 -8.92 -10.52
C ALA A 41 1.31 -7.66 -11.12
N VAL A 42 0.49 -6.74 -11.65
CA VAL A 42 0.99 -5.49 -12.22
C VAL A 42 1.59 -4.59 -11.13
N GLU A 43 0.92 -4.43 -9.98
CA GLU A 43 1.45 -3.71 -8.81
C GLU A 43 2.83 -4.25 -8.40
N GLY A 44 2.96 -5.57 -8.25
CA GLY A 44 4.21 -6.22 -7.86
C GLY A 44 5.34 -6.01 -8.86
N ALA A 45 5.05 -6.17 -10.16
CA ALA A 45 6.02 -5.95 -11.25
C ALA A 45 6.52 -4.49 -11.27
N VAL A 46 5.60 -3.53 -11.20
CA VAL A 46 5.92 -2.10 -11.25
C VAL A 46 6.69 -1.68 -10.00
N ALA A 47 6.27 -2.14 -8.82
CA ALA A 47 6.97 -1.88 -7.56
C ALA A 47 8.43 -2.34 -7.62
N SER A 48 8.69 -3.55 -8.14
CA SER A 48 10.04 -4.10 -8.27
C SER A 48 10.88 -3.29 -9.26
N LYS A 49 10.35 -3.02 -10.45
CA LYS A 49 11.04 -2.26 -11.49
C LYS A 49 11.37 -0.82 -11.05
N LEU A 50 10.45 -0.16 -10.34
CA LEU A 50 10.71 1.18 -9.78
C LEU A 50 11.80 1.12 -8.71
N ALA A 51 11.75 0.14 -7.80
CA ALA A 51 12.76 -0.04 -6.77
C ALA A 51 14.16 -0.33 -7.34
N GLU A 52 14.26 -1.14 -8.41
CA GLU A 52 15.52 -1.38 -9.13
C GLU A 52 16.09 -0.11 -9.75
N LYS A 53 15.26 0.67 -10.44
CA LYS A 53 15.68 1.91 -11.12
C LYS A 53 16.18 2.97 -10.14
N ILE A 54 15.57 3.04 -8.96
CA ILE A 54 15.96 3.96 -7.89
C ILE A 54 17.32 3.60 -7.31
N LYS A 55 17.61 2.31 -7.10
CA LYS A 55 18.95 1.85 -6.64
C LYS A 55 20.07 2.25 -7.62
N ALA A 56 19.75 2.48 -8.89
CA ALA A 56 20.71 2.85 -9.92
C ALA A 56 20.96 4.36 -10.07
N ARG A 57 20.20 5.25 -9.41
CA ARG A 57 20.34 6.72 -9.52
C ARG A 57 20.64 7.36 -8.16
N GLY A 58 21.49 8.39 -8.15
CA GLY A 58 21.92 9.10 -6.94
C GLY A 58 20.77 9.78 -6.16
N GLU A 59 20.83 9.73 -4.84
CA GLU A 59 19.69 9.90 -3.93
C GLU A 59 19.22 11.36 -3.68
N HIS A 60 20.09 12.37 -3.91
CA HIS A 60 19.83 13.74 -3.42
C HIS A 60 18.81 14.55 -4.24
N ILE A 61 18.69 14.31 -5.56
CA ILE A 61 17.79 15.08 -6.44
C ILE A 61 16.33 14.61 -6.31
N LEU A 62 16.12 13.38 -5.81
CA LEU A 62 14.80 12.74 -5.83
C LEU A 62 14.07 12.78 -4.48
N LEU A 63 14.71 13.24 -3.40
CA LEU A 63 14.09 13.36 -2.07
C LEU A 63 12.82 14.25 -2.05
N PRO A 64 12.78 15.41 -2.72
CA PRO A 64 11.54 16.20 -2.79
C PRO A 64 10.38 15.42 -3.42
N MET A 65 10.66 14.56 -4.41
CA MET A 65 9.63 13.72 -5.02
C MET A 65 9.07 12.70 -4.02
N ALA A 66 9.92 12.10 -3.18
CA ALA A 66 9.46 11.19 -2.14
C ALA A 66 8.56 11.89 -1.12
N LEU A 67 8.95 13.09 -0.68
CA LEU A 67 8.13 13.90 0.23
C LEU A 67 6.79 14.28 -0.41
N LEU A 68 6.77 14.62 -1.70
CA LEU A 68 5.54 14.90 -2.44
C LEU A 68 4.61 13.69 -2.51
N VAL A 69 5.14 12.48 -2.74
CA VAL A 69 4.32 11.25 -2.76
C VAL A 69 3.73 10.97 -1.38
N VAL A 70 4.52 11.10 -0.31
CA VAL A 70 4.02 10.90 1.07
C VAL A 70 2.97 11.95 1.42
N ALA A 71 3.19 13.22 1.08
CA ALA A 71 2.22 14.30 1.27
C ALA A 71 0.94 14.09 0.45
N GLY A 72 1.06 13.56 -0.77
CA GLY A 72 -0.07 13.19 -1.62
C GLY A 72 -0.93 12.10 -0.96
N TYR A 73 -0.31 11.04 -0.43
CA TYR A 73 -1.02 10.00 0.31
C TYR A 73 -1.69 10.54 1.58
N PHE A 74 -1.01 11.39 2.36
CA PHE A 74 -1.61 12.07 3.51
C PHE A 74 -2.87 12.85 3.10
N THR A 75 -2.76 13.63 2.03
CA THR A 75 -3.85 14.47 1.52
C THR A 75 -5.02 13.61 1.01
N LEU A 76 -4.75 12.52 0.30
CA LEU A 76 -5.78 11.60 -0.18
C LEU A 76 -6.54 10.95 0.98
N ILE A 77 -5.82 10.42 1.98
CA ILE A 77 -6.43 9.80 3.17
C ILE A 77 -7.30 10.83 3.89
N LEU A 78 -6.80 12.06 4.06
CA LEU A 78 -7.53 13.11 4.76
C LEU A 78 -8.79 13.54 4.00
N ILE A 79 -8.70 13.80 2.69
CA ILE A 79 -9.84 14.21 1.87
C ILE A 79 -10.90 13.12 1.85
N ILE A 80 -10.51 11.88 1.56
CA ILE A 80 -11.45 10.76 1.46
C ILE A 80 -12.09 10.50 2.83
N GLY A 81 -11.29 10.47 3.89
CA GLY A 81 -11.80 10.30 5.25
C GLY A 81 -12.80 11.38 5.64
N TYR A 82 -12.44 12.65 5.43
CA TYR A 82 -13.27 13.80 5.77
C TYR A 82 -14.59 13.82 4.99
N THR A 83 -14.56 13.51 3.69
CA THR A 83 -15.71 13.70 2.79
C THR A 83 -16.60 12.47 2.65
N LEU A 84 -16.03 11.26 2.73
CA LEU A 84 -16.72 10.02 2.35
C LEU A 84 -16.89 9.05 3.52
N PHE A 85 -16.07 9.15 4.57
CA PHE A 85 -16.07 8.19 5.68
C PHE A 85 -16.21 8.87 7.05
N ALA A 86 -16.90 10.00 7.10
CA ALA A 86 -17.37 10.61 8.33
C ALA A 86 -18.84 10.24 8.55
N GLY A 87 -19.16 9.68 9.72
CA GLY A 87 -20.51 9.20 10.01
C GLY A 87 -20.56 8.09 11.04
N GLU A 88 -21.69 7.39 11.08
CA GLU A 88 -21.86 6.21 11.93
C GLU A 88 -20.99 5.06 11.42
N VAL A 89 -20.27 4.43 12.35
CA VAL A 89 -19.37 3.31 12.08
C VAL A 89 -19.71 2.14 12.99
N GLU A 90 -19.64 0.93 12.44
CA GLU A 90 -19.86 -0.30 13.17
C GLU A 90 -18.58 -1.13 13.15
N PHE A 91 -18.02 -1.37 14.33
CA PHE A 91 -16.87 -2.25 14.52
C PHE A 91 -17.38 -3.62 14.94
N THR A 92 -17.11 -4.62 14.12
CA THR A 92 -17.48 -6.02 14.40
C THR A 92 -16.23 -6.84 14.66
N LEU A 93 -16.12 -7.43 15.85
CA LEU A 93 -15.03 -8.34 16.22
C LEU A 93 -15.53 -9.78 16.24
N ALA A 94 -14.99 -10.60 15.34
CA ALA A 94 -15.26 -12.04 15.22
C ALA A 94 -16.77 -12.40 15.17
N ASN A 95 -17.62 -11.48 14.67
CA ASN A 95 -19.08 -11.59 14.69
C ASN A 95 -19.71 -11.76 16.09
N LEU A 96 -18.95 -11.54 17.16
CA LEU A 96 -19.40 -11.73 18.54
C LEU A 96 -19.62 -10.40 19.27
N PHE A 97 -18.87 -9.36 18.92
CA PHE A 97 -18.98 -8.05 19.53
C PHE A 97 -19.18 -7.00 18.45
N VAL A 98 -20.31 -6.29 18.51
CA VAL A 98 -20.62 -5.15 17.63
C VAL A 98 -20.61 -3.89 18.47
N VAL A 99 -19.68 -2.99 18.18
CA VAL A 99 -19.59 -1.67 18.80
C VAL A 99 -19.94 -0.63 17.75
N LYS A 100 -21.03 0.10 17.99
CA LYS A 100 -21.42 1.24 17.16
C LYS A 100 -20.77 2.51 17.70
N GLY A 101 -20.32 3.37 16.80
CA GLY A 101 -19.72 4.65 17.14
C GLY A 101 -19.97 5.68 16.06
N PHE A 102 -19.47 6.89 16.30
CA PHE A 102 -19.51 7.98 15.32
C PHE A 102 -18.10 8.47 15.05
N LEU A 103 -17.71 8.48 13.79
CA LEU A 103 -16.41 8.95 13.35
C LEU A 103 -16.56 10.34 12.75
N SER A 104 -16.11 11.36 13.50
CA SER A 104 -16.20 12.75 13.05
C SER A 104 -15.20 13.02 11.92
N PRO A 105 -15.45 14.02 11.04
CA PRO A 105 -14.48 14.38 10.00
C PRO A 105 -13.10 14.73 10.56
N ALA A 106 -13.05 15.33 11.76
CA ALA A 106 -11.80 15.67 12.44
C ALA A 106 -11.01 14.43 12.93
N ALA A 107 -11.68 13.29 13.18
CA ALA A 107 -11.03 12.05 13.59
C ALA A 107 -10.09 11.49 12.51
N TRP A 108 -10.29 11.86 11.24
CA TRP A 108 -9.40 11.46 10.15
C TRP A 108 -8.04 12.16 10.15
N ILE A 109 -7.90 13.30 10.83
CA ILE A 109 -6.62 14.02 10.96
C ILE A 109 -5.58 13.14 11.68
N PRO A 110 -5.80 12.68 12.93
CA PRO A 110 -4.84 11.82 13.62
C PRO A 110 -4.63 10.48 12.90
N ILE A 111 -5.64 9.93 12.21
CA ILE A 111 -5.51 8.69 11.42
C ILE A 111 -4.56 8.91 10.23
N ALA A 112 -4.73 9.99 9.48
CA ALA A 112 -3.86 10.33 8.36
C ALA A 112 -2.41 10.53 8.82
N PHE A 113 -2.20 11.21 9.96
CA PHE A 113 -0.88 11.35 10.57
C PHE A 113 -0.28 9.99 10.97
N ALA A 114 -1.05 9.16 11.66
CA ALA A 114 -0.60 7.83 12.07
C ALA A 114 -0.19 6.98 10.86
N ALA A 115 -0.99 6.98 9.80
CA ALA A 115 -0.72 6.27 8.56
C ALA A 115 0.62 6.71 7.93
N ILE A 116 0.87 8.01 7.83
CA ILE A 116 2.08 8.52 7.17
C ILE A 116 3.31 8.61 8.07
N THR A 117 3.18 8.37 9.38
CA THR A 117 4.29 8.56 10.34
C THR A 117 5.51 7.74 9.96
N ILE A 118 5.35 6.43 9.70
CA ILE A 118 6.48 5.57 9.32
C ILE A 118 7.03 5.95 7.92
N PRO A 119 6.20 6.08 6.87
CA PRO A 119 6.65 6.56 5.57
C PRO A 119 7.45 7.88 5.63
N LEU A 120 6.94 8.86 6.38
CA LEU A 120 7.56 10.18 6.53
C LEU A 120 8.86 10.09 7.31
N TYR A 121 8.87 9.38 8.45
CA TYR A 121 10.07 9.19 9.27
C TYR A 121 11.21 8.58 8.45
N LEU A 122 10.94 7.49 7.73
CA LEU A 122 11.95 6.81 6.93
C LEU A 122 12.43 7.68 5.75
N THR A 123 11.52 8.46 5.14
CA THR A 123 11.87 9.42 4.07
C THR A 123 12.81 10.52 4.59
N LEU A 124 12.53 11.08 5.77
CA LEU A 124 13.34 12.15 6.36
C LEU A 124 14.67 11.67 6.93
N ARG A 125 14.71 10.45 7.50
CA ARG A 125 15.92 9.92 8.14
C ARG A 125 16.98 9.48 7.13
N ARG A 126 16.58 8.93 5.98
CA ARG A 126 17.50 8.30 5.02
C ARG A 126 17.04 8.55 3.58
N SER A 127 17.81 9.32 2.81
CA SER A 127 17.50 9.73 1.43
C SER A 127 17.13 8.58 0.50
N GLY A 128 17.89 7.47 0.51
CA GLY A 128 17.58 6.30 -0.32
C GLY A 128 16.33 5.53 0.10
N GLU A 129 15.88 5.65 1.36
CA GLU A 129 14.65 4.99 1.82
C GLU A 129 13.41 5.69 1.35
N GLY A 130 13.43 7.03 1.34
CA GLY A 130 12.32 7.84 0.85
C GLY A 130 11.92 7.47 -0.57
N LEU A 131 12.91 7.17 -1.42
CA LEU A 131 12.65 6.78 -2.80
C LEU A 131 12.02 5.40 -2.92
N LEU A 132 12.45 4.43 -2.11
CA LEU A 132 11.80 3.11 -2.07
C LEU A 132 10.35 3.25 -1.59
N ILE A 133 10.09 4.09 -0.59
CA ILE A 133 8.74 4.39 -0.11
C ILE A 133 7.90 5.01 -1.22
N ALA A 134 8.44 6.00 -1.92
CA ALA A 134 7.76 6.65 -3.04
C ALA A 134 7.42 5.64 -4.15
N ALA A 135 8.35 4.75 -4.51
CA ALA A 135 8.11 3.71 -5.50
C ALA A 135 6.99 2.75 -5.10
N LEU A 136 6.98 2.29 -3.85
CA LEU A 136 5.95 1.39 -3.35
C LEU A 136 4.57 2.07 -3.27
N LEU A 137 4.52 3.31 -2.78
CA LEU A 137 3.29 4.10 -2.74
C LEU A 137 2.76 4.42 -4.14
N LEU A 138 3.63 4.75 -5.10
CA LEU A 138 3.23 4.96 -6.49
C LEU A 138 2.72 3.66 -7.13
N ALA A 139 3.37 2.53 -6.87
CA ALA A 139 2.87 1.23 -7.33
C ALA A 139 1.50 0.90 -6.71
N GLY A 140 1.27 1.25 -5.44
CA GLY A 140 -0.01 1.06 -4.77
C GLY A 140 -1.19 1.79 -5.42
N LEU A 141 -0.94 2.86 -6.17
CA LEU A 141 -1.99 3.53 -6.95
C LEU A 141 -2.58 2.62 -8.04
N ILE A 142 -1.79 1.67 -8.57
CA ILE A 142 -2.28 0.66 -9.52
C ILE A 142 -3.32 -0.23 -8.84
N MET A 143 -3.05 -0.62 -7.60
CA MET A 143 -3.96 -1.44 -6.83
C MET A 143 -5.24 -0.68 -6.47
N ILE A 144 -5.10 0.54 -5.95
CA ILE A 144 -6.24 1.39 -5.59
C ILE A 144 -7.14 1.67 -6.80
N SER A 145 -6.56 2.07 -7.93
CA SER A 145 -7.32 2.33 -9.16
C SER A 145 -7.86 1.07 -9.81
N GLY A 146 -7.11 -0.03 -9.78
CA GLY A 146 -7.52 -1.32 -10.34
C GLY A 146 -8.75 -1.88 -9.65
N TYR A 147 -8.76 -1.91 -8.31
CA TYR A 147 -9.93 -2.36 -7.55
C TYR A 147 -11.13 -1.43 -7.77
N PHE A 148 -10.91 -0.11 -7.73
CA PHE A 148 -11.97 0.86 -7.99
C PHE A 148 -12.63 0.65 -9.36
N ILE A 149 -11.84 0.47 -10.43
CA ILE A 149 -12.35 0.22 -11.79
C ILE A 149 -13.11 -1.11 -11.84
N TYR A 150 -12.55 -2.15 -11.24
CA TYR A 150 -13.18 -3.48 -11.24
C TYR A 150 -14.54 -3.46 -10.54
N GLU A 151 -14.60 -2.90 -9.34
CA GLU A 151 -15.83 -2.83 -8.56
C GLU A 151 -16.87 -1.93 -9.22
N GLN A 152 -16.46 -0.78 -9.75
CA GLN A 152 -17.37 0.19 -10.35
C GLN A 152 -17.95 -0.29 -11.68
N LEU A 153 -17.11 -0.85 -12.56
CA LEU A 153 -17.50 -1.17 -13.93
C LEU A 153 -17.93 -2.62 -14.12
N ILE A 154 -17.36 -3.56 -13.36
CA ILE A 154 -17.64 -5.00 -13.54
C ILE A 154 -18.65 -5.48 -12.50
N LEU A 155 -18.49 -5.10 -11.24
CA LEU A 155 -19.40 -5.56 -10.18
C LEU A 155 -20.63 -4.67 -10.00
N GLY A 156 -20.55 -3.40 -10.40
CA GLY A 156 -21.64 -2.43 -10.21
C GLY A 156 -21.87 -2.03 -8.75
N TYR A 157 -20.86 -2.19 -7.88
CA TYR A 157 -20.92 -1.81 -6.47
C TYR A 157 -20.47 -0.36 -6.24
N TYR A 158 -20.73 0.15 -5.03
CA TYR A 158 -20.21 1.43 -4.57
C TYR A 158 -18.71 1.33 -4.25
N ALA A 159 -17.88 1.34 -5.30
CA ALA A 159 -16.42 1.12 -5.26
C ALA A 159 -15.65 2.13 -4.40
N VAL A 160 -16.25 3.29 -4.15
CA VAL A 160 -15.67 4.34 -3.29
C VAL A 160 -15.46 3.82 -1.85
N ALA A 161 -16.26 2.85 -1.40
CA ALA A 161 -16.16 2.23 -0.07
C ALA A 161 -14.80 1.57 0.20
N GLU A 162 -14.17 0.97 -0.81
CA GLU A 162 -12.93 0.18 -0.66
C GLU A 162 -11.67 1.03 -0.78
N VAL A 163 -11.76 2.26 -1.31
CA VAL A 163 -10.61 3.13 -1.55
C VAL A 163 -9.77 3.42 -0.28
N PRO A 164 -10.35 3.73 0.91
CA PRO A 164 -9.55 3.93 2.11
C PRO A 164 -8.86 2.67 2.60
N VAL A 165 -9.51 1.51 2.46
CA VAL A 165 -8.94 0.22 2.86
C VAL A 165 -7.71 -0.06 1.98
N ASN A 166 -7.83 0.14 0.66
CA ASN A 166 -6.74 -0.02 -0.29
C ASN A 166 -5.60 1.00 -0.07
N LEU A 167 -5.91 2.26 0.26
CA LEU A 167 -4.89 3.23 0.69
C LEU A 167 -4.15 2.75 1.95
N GLY A 168 -4.88 2.23 2.93
CA GLY A 168 -4.32 1.62 4.14
C GLY A 168 -3.40 0.45 3.83
N GLN A 169 -3.81 -0.44 2.93
CA GLN A 169 -2.97 -1.57 2.47
C GLN A 169 -1.66 -1.11 1.85
N ALA A 170 -1.69 -0.09 0.98
CA ALA A 170 -0.49 0.45 0.35
C ALA A 170 0.47 1.08 1.38
N VAL A 171 -0.07 1.85 2.33
CA VAL A 171 0.71 2.50 3.39
C VAL A 171 1.31 1.47 4.35
N LEU A 172 0.50 0.56 4.90
CA LEU A 172 0.95 -0.47 5.83
C LEU A 172 1.96 -1.42 5.16
N GLY A 173 1.67 -1.85 3.93
CA GLY A 173 2.58 -2.68 3.16
C GLY A 173 3.94 -2.03 2.98
N THR A 174 3.98 -0.71 2.73
CA THR A 174 5.23 0.06 2.57
C THR A 174 5.96 0.21 3.91
N ALA A 175 5.23 0.59 4.96
CA ALA A 175 5.75 0.78 6.31
C ALA A 175 6.40 -0.49 6.88
N ILE A 176 5.88 -1.67 6.51
CA ILE A 176 6.43 -2.97 6.92
C ILE A 176 7.56 -3.44 5.98
N ALA A 177 7.36 -3.32 4.66
CA ALA A 177 8.29 -3.90 3.69
C ALA A 177 9.68 -3.26 3.73
N VAL A 178 9.78 -1.94 3.89
CA VAL A 178 11.07 -1.24 3.84
C VAL A 178 11.97 -1.61 5.03
N PRO A 179 11.52 -1.59 6.29
CA PRO A 179 12.31 -2.08 7.42
C PRO A 179 12.70 -3.55 7.30
N LEU A 180 11.76 -4.42 6.90
CA LEU A 180 12.03 -5.85 6.74
C LEU A 180 13.07 -6.12 5.64
N TYR A 181 12.94 -5.46 4.49
CA TYR A 181 13.91 -5.54 3.41
C TYR A 181 15.33 -5.23 3.91
N LYS A 182 15.47 -4.20 4.75
CA LYS A 182 16.77 -3.83 5.33
C LYS A 182 17.28 -4.85 6.32
N ALA A 183 16.42 -5.38 7.18
CA ALA A 183 16.80 -6.46 8.09
C ALA A 183 17.36 -7.65 7.30
N VAL A 184 16.69 -8.05 6.21
CA VAL A 184 17.14 -9.11 5.32
C VAL A 184 18.48 -8.78 4.65
N GLN A 185 18.64 -7.56 4.10
CA GLN A 185 19.89 -7.14 3.46
C GLN A 185 21.07 -7.09 4.43
N LYS A 186 20.84 -6.62 5.67
CA LYS A 186 21.86 -6.61 6.72
C LYS A 186 22.32 -8.01 7.09
N VAL A 187 21.41 -8.98 7.11
CA VAL A 187 21.76 -10.39 7.31
C VAL A 187 22.54 -10.90 6.11
N LYS A 188 22.04 -10.78 4.88
CA LYS A 188 22.74 -11.26 3.67
C LYS A 188 24.16 -10.70 3.53
N GLY A 189 24.36 -9.42 3.84
CA GLY A 189 25.68 -8.79 3.83
C GLY A 189 26.67 -9.37 4.85
N ARG A 190 26.19 -9.95 5.96
CA ARG A 190 27.03 -10.62 6.97
C ARG A 190 27.43 -12.04 6.60
N TRP A 191 26.77 -12.67 5.62
CA TRP A 191 26.99 -14.06 5.21
C TRP A 191 27.64 -14.20 3.82
N ARG A 192 28.18 -13.11 3.25
CA ARG A 192 29.04 -13.19 2.07
C ARG A 192 30.43 -13.67 2.53
N PHE A 193 30.63 -14.98 2.50
CA PHE A 193 31.96 -15.60 2.50
C PHE A 193 32.67 -15.31 1.18
#